data_AF-A0A2K9ET65-F1
#
_entry.id   AF-A0A2K9ET65-F1
#
_cell.length_a   1.000
_cell.length_b   1.000
_cell.length_c   1.000
_cell.angle_alpha   90.00
_cell.angle_beta   90.00
_cell.angle_gamma   90.00
#
_symmetry.space_group_name_H-M   'P 1'
#
loop_
_entity.id
_entity.type
_entity.pdbx_description
1 polymer ?
#
loop_
_entity_poly.entity_id
_entity_poly.type
_entity_poly.pdbx_seq_one_letter_code
_entity_poly.pdbx_strand_id
1 'polypeptide(L)'
;MTMIFDVFTEATRGTTLSGTVQYRDPDNYGFNQGPAFGLQLIMDAWSEGGDFGAGPVSAETEAEFKELFELYFGPKAWMDEDGYLLEDGSTDVRIPRVKAEEFHKGRIDPYGGRGTSGGVHYICLTPEPGAFARRTEEIIVSWKIEENDEDPADADDDEPEGTSASFTLEVSDPRYLEHFAKNAFFQTTFTGHLPGE
;
A
#
# COMPACT_ATOMS: atom_id res chain seq x y z
N MET A 1 -8.62 10.17 4.54
CA MET A 1 -7.20 9.80 4.73
C MET A 1 -6.38 11.03 4.37
N THR A 2 -5.33 11.35 5.13
CA THR A 2 -4.44 12.47 4.80
C THR A 2 -3.26 11.92 4.03
N MET A 3 -3.05 12.37 2.80
CA MET A 3 -1.90 11.98 1.98
C MET A 3 -0.62 12.55 2.57
N ILE A 4 0.41 11.70 2.68
CA ILE A 4 1.70 12.05 3.30
C ILE A 4 2.71 12.41 2.24
N PHE A 5 2.74 11.65 1.15
CA PHE A 5 3.71 11.81 0.08
C PHE A 5 3.07 12.00 -1.28
N ASP A 6 3.72 12.83 -2.09
CA ASP A 6 3.57 12.82 -3.54
C ASP A 6 4.68 11.93 -4.14
N VAL A 7 4.32 11.04 -5.06
CA VAL A 7 5.23 10.07 -5.65
C VAL A 7 5.26 10.23 -7.16
N PHE A 8 6.45 10.36 -7.71
CA PHE A 8 6.71 10.41 -9.14
C PHE A 8 7.59 9.22 -9.52
N THR A 9 7.22 8.51 -10.57
CA THR A 9 7.97 7.34 -11.05
C THR A 9 8.34 7.50 -12.51
N GLU A 10 9.50 6.98 -12.88
CA GLU A 10 9.85 6.75 -14.27
C GLU A 10 9.18 5.48 -14.80
N ALA A 11 9.08 5.36 -16.11
CA ALA A 11 8.72 4.09 -16.75
C ALA A 11 9.72 2.99 -16.35
N THR A 12 9.18 1.82 -16.01
CA THR A 12 9.98 0.65 -15.60
C THR A 12 10.98 0.21 -16.66
N ARG A 13 12.11 -0.32 -16.22
CA ARG A 13 13.16 -0.91 -17.07
C ARG A 13 13.44 -2.34 -16.60
N GLY A 14 12.72 -3.30 -17.16
CA GLY A 14 12.82 -4.70 -16.76
C GLY A 14 12.29 -4.89 -15.33
N THR A 15 13.18 -5.24 -14.41
CA THR A 15 12.87 -5.44 -12.98
C THR A 15 13.10 -4.20 -12.14
N THR A 16 13.50 -3.07 -12.73
CA THR A 16 13.89 -1.86 -11.98
C THR A 16 12.89 -0.73 -12.13
N LEU A 17 12.56 -0.08 -11.02
CA LEU A 17 11.78 1.15 -10.95
C LEU A 17 12.58 2.24 -10.22
N SER A 18 12.54 3.46 -10.73
CA SER A 18 13.15 4.63 -10.10
C SER A 18 12.12 5.76 -10.03
N GLY A 19 12.30 6.66 -9.07
CA GLY A 19 11.39 7.77 -8.88
C GLY A 19 11.82 8.71 -7.76
N THR A 20 10.90 9.61 -7.39
CA THR A 20 11.06 10.57 -6.31
C THR A 20 9.83 10.53 -5.42
N VAL A 21 10.06 10.67 -4.11
CA VAL A 21 9.02 10.83 -3.10
C VAL A 21 9.21 12.21 -2.47
N GLN A 22 8.13 12.98 -2.32
CA GLN A 22 8.16 14.31 -1.71
C GLN A 22 7.16 14.39 -0.56
N TYR A 23 7.57 14.95 0.57
CA TYR A 23 6.66 15.23 1.68
C TYR A 23 5.65 16.31 1.33
N ARG A 24 4.40 16.09 1.74
CA ARG A 24 3.34 17.10 1.68
C ARG A 24 3.29 17.99 2.93
N ASP A 25 3.87 17.53 4.04
CA ASP A 25 3.95 18.25 5.32
C ASP A 25 5.43 18.59 5.63
N PRO A 26 5.77 19.87 5.90
CA PRO A 26 7.13 20.29 6.20
C PRO A 26 7.69 19.78 7.54
N ASP A 27 6.85 19.30 8.47
CA ASP A 27 7.29 18.80 9.79
C ASP A 27 7.91 17.36 9.74
N ASN A 28 8.60 17.08 8.63
CA ASN A 28 9.20 15.82 8.17
C ASN A 28 9.79 14.89 9.27
N TYR A 29 9.47 13.58 9.20
CA TYR A 29 9.96 12.53 10.10
C TYR A 29 11.03 11.59 9.48
N GLY A 30 11.47 11.86 8.24
CA GLY A 30 12.47 11.10 7.50
C GLY A 30 11.92 9.93 6.69
N PHE A 31 12.60 9.58 5.60
CA PHE A 31 12.15 8.50 4.71
C PHE A 31 12.55 7.13 5.26
N ASN A 32 11.60 6.19 5.26
CA ASN A 32 11.86 4.84 5.71
C ASN A 32 12.82 4.12 4.75
N GLN A 33 13.91 3.62 5.31
CA GLN A 33 15.01 3.00 4.58
C GLN A 33 14.77 1.50 4.29
N GLY A 34 13.68 0.93 4.78
CA GLY A 34 13.34 -0.48 4.63
C GLY A 34 12.64 -0.80 3.31
N PRO A 35 12.81 -2.02 2.77
CA PRO A 35 12.22 -2.42 1.50
C PRO A 35 10.69 -2.48 1.52
N ALA A 36 10.08 -2.55 2.72
CA ALA A 36 8.64 -2.49 2.89
C ALA A 36 8.05 -1.21 2.30
N PHE A 37 8.78 -0.10 2.36
CA PHE A 37 8.34 1.14 1.75
C PHE A 37 8.26 1.02 0.22
N GLY A 38 9.29 0.44 -0.40
CA GLY A 38 9.29 0.17 -1.84
C GLY A 38 8.11 -0.70 -2.29
N LEU A 39 7.80 -1.78 -1.56
CA LEU A 39 6.64 -2.62 -1.89
C LEU A 39 5.31 -1.87 -1.71
N GLN A 40 5.17 -1.10 -0.64
CA GLN A 40 3.99 -0.27 -0.41
C GLN A 40 3.76 0.73 -1.56
N LEU A 41 4.81 1.38 -2.05
CA LEU A 41 4.71 2.28 -3.21
C LEU A 41 4.20 1.56 -4.47
N ILE A 42 4.70 0.36 -4.75
CA ILE A 42 4.24 -0.45 -5.89
C ILE A 42 2.75 -0.80 -5.75
N MET A 43 2.33 -1.26 -4.57
CA MET A 43 0.95 -1.64 -4.30
C MET A 43 -0.01 -0.46 -4.37
N ASP A 44 0.37 0.68 -3.80
CA ASP A 44 -0.48 1.86 -3.74
C ASP A 44 -0.66 2.47 -5.13
N ALA A 45 0.40 2.50 -5.94
CA ALA A 45 0.29 2.90 -7.35
C ALA A 45 -0.75 2.07 -8.10
N TRP A 46 -0.78 0.75 -7.88
CA TRP A 46 -1.77 -0.13 -8.49
C TRP A 46 -3.19 0.12 -7.96
N SER A 47 -3.36 0.33 -6.66
CA SER A 47 -4.68 0.53 -6.02
C SER A 47 -5.30 1.90 -6.32
N GLU A 48 -4.52 2.97 -6.16
CA GLU A 48 -4.99 4.35 -6.35
C GLU A 48 -5.06 4.73 -7.83
N GLY A 49 -4.49 3.92 -8.73
CA GLY A 49 -4.58 4.09 -10.18
C GLY A 49 -4.28 5.52 -10.59
N GLY A 50 -3.15 6.05 -10.11
CA GLY A 50 -2.88 7.49 -9.91
C GLY A 50 -3.29 8.45 -11.02
N ASP A 51 -3.26 9.76 -10.76
CA ASP A 51 -3.75 10.78 -11.71
C ASP A 51 -3.10 10.69 -13.12
N PHE A 52 -1.91 10.09 -13.21
CA PHE A 52 -1.22 9.75 -14.45
C PHE A 52 -0.92 8.24 -14.64
N GLY A 53 -1.80 7.40 -14.10
CA GLY A 53 -2.16 6.07 -14.60
C GLY A 53 -1.11 4.97 -14.48
N ALA A 54 -1.02 4.36 -13.30
CA ALA A 54 -0.63 2.95 -13.21
C ALA A 54 -1.54 2.11 -14.13
N GLY A 55 -0.94 1.37 -15.06
CA GLY A 55 -1.65 0.49 -15.99
C GLY A 55 -2.29 -0.72 -15.31
N PRO A 56 -3.09 -1.51 -16.04
CA PRO A 56 -3.56 -2.79 -15.52
C PRO A 56 -2.38 -3.75 -15.32
N VAL A 57 -2.52 -4.65 -14.36
CA VAL A 57 -1.63 -5.80 -14.16
C VAL A 57 -2.31 -7.08 -14.59
N SER A 58 -1.55 -8.17 -14.76
CA SER A 58 -2.14 -9.49 -14.97
C SER A 58 -3.06 -9.91 -13.81
N ALA A 59 -4.05 -10.78 -14.07
CA ALA A 59 -4.95 -11.28 -13.03
C ALA A 59 -4.23 -12.04 -11.91
N GLU A 60 -3.09 -12.66 -12.22
CA GLU A 60 -2.23 -13.33 -11.24
C GLU A 60 -1.55 -12.31 -10.31
N THR A 61 -0.94 -11.28 -10.89
CA THR A 61 -0.35 -10.17 -10.12
C THR A 61 -1.40 -9.44 -9.28
N GLU A 62 -2.60 -9.24 -9.82
CA GLU A 62 -3.71 -8.62 -9.11
C GLU A 62 -4.12 -9.42 -7.87
N ALA A 63 -4.19 -10.75 -7.98
CA ALA A 63 -4.50 -11.62 -6.85
C ALA A 63 -3.41 -11.54 -5.76
N GLU A 64 -2.13 -11.50 -6.16
CA GLU A 64 -1.03 -11.34 -5.20
C GLU A 64 -1.01 -9.97 -4.54
N PHE A 65 -1.30 -8.88 -5.26
CA PHE A 65 -1.42 -7.56 -4.64
C PHE A 65 -2.58 -7.49 -3.65
N LYS A 66 -3.72 -8.13 -3.96
CA LYS A 66 -4.84 -8.27 -3.01
C LYS A 66 -4.40 -9.03 -1.76
N GLU A 67 -3.70 -10.15 -1.90
CA GLU A 67 -3.13 -10.88 -0.76
C GLU A 67 -2.20 -9.99 0.06
N LEU A 68 -1.29 -9.26 -0.57
CA LEU A 68 -0.37 -8.34 0.13
C LEU A 68 -1.12 -7.23 0.89
N PHE A 69 -2.20 -6.68 0.32
CA PHE A 69 -3.05 -5.73 1.02
C PHE A 69 -3.77 -6.35 2.21
N GLU A 70 -4.18 -7.61 2.12
CA GLU A 70 -4.76 -8.33 3.27
C GLU A 70 -3.71 -8.63 4.34
N LEU A 71 -2.46 -8.95 3.97
CA LEU A 71 -1.38 -9.10 4.95
C LEU A 71 -1.07 -7.78 5.66
N TYR A 72 -1.17 -6.65 4.94
CA TYR A 72 -0.86 -5.33 5.48
C TYR A 72 -2.02 -4.70 6.27
N PHE A 73 -3.23 -4.64 5.72
CA PHE A 73 -4.39 -4.03 6.38
C PHE A 73 -5.22 -5.00 7.20
N GLY A 74 -4.95 -6.29 7.05
CA GLY A 74 -5.80 -7.34 7.59
C GLY A 74 -6.86 -7.80 6.59
N PRO A 75 -7.18 -9.12 6.56
CA PRO A 75 -8.29 -9.62 5.77
C PRO A 75 -9.62 -9.00 6.20
N LYS A 76 -10.55 -8.85 5.25
CA LYS A 76 -11.91 -8.37 5.53
C LYS A 76 -12.85 -9.55 5.75
N ALA A 77 -13.48 -9.60 6.93
CA ALA A 77 -14.59 -10.52 7.16
C ALA A 77 -15.89 -9.84 6.73
N TRP A 78 -16.48 -10.33 5.64
CA TRP A 78 -17.72 -9.80 5.06
C TRP A 78 -18.95 -10.25 5.84
N MET A 79 -19.87 -9.32 6.08
CA MET A 79 -21.06 -9.53 6.89
C MET A 79 -22.27 -8.77 6.36
N ASP A 80 -23.46 -9.22 6.75
CA ASP A 80 -24.71 -8.46 6.55
C ASP A 80 -24.82 -7.27 7.52
N GLU A 81 -25.90 -6.50 7.40
CA GLU A 81 -26.20 -5.34 8.26
C GLU A 81 -26.36 -5.73 9.74
N ASP A 82 -26.73 -6.99 10.02
CA ASP A 82 -26.91 -7.54 11.36
C ASP A 82 -25.60 -8.12 11.95
N GLY A 83 -24.51 -8.13 11.17
CA GLY A 83 -23.18 -8.60 11.56
C GLY A 83 -22.97 -10.12 11.43
N TYR A 84 -23.82 -10.83 10.68
CA TYR A 84 -23.65 -12.25 10.37
C TYR A 84 -22.73 -12.44 9.16
N LEU A 85 -21.85 -13.44 9.24
CA LEU A 85 -20.92 -13.75 8.14
C LEU A 85 -21.65 -14.15 6.86
N LEU A 86 -21.12 -13.67 5.74
CA LEU A 86 -21.57 -14.06 4.40
C LEU A 86 -20.81 -15.30 3.92
N GLU A 87 -21.34 -15.96 2.89
CA GLU A 87 -20.61 -16.98 2.13
C GLU A 87 -19.53 -16.32 1.26
N ASP A 88 -18.43 -17.05 1.01
CA ASP A 88 -17.30 -16.52 0.26
C ASP A 88 -17.72 -16.10 -1.16
N GLY A 89 -17.54 -14.82 -1.48
CA GLY A 89 -17.91 -14.26 -2.77
C GLY A 89 -19.42 -14.08 -3.00
N SER A 90 -20.25 -14.20 -1.95
CA SER A 90 -21.71 -14.01 -2.01
C SER A 90 -22.18 -12.88 -1.10
N THR A 91 -23.40 -12.40 -1.36
CA THR A 91 -24.15 -11.54 -0.44
C THR A 91 -25.06 -12.35 0.50
N ASP A 92 -25.09 -13.66 0.35
CA ASP A 92 -25.92 -14.55 1.16
C ASP A 92 -25.26 -14.81 2.52
N VAL A 93 -26.08 -14.81 3.57
CA VAL A 93 -25.64 -15.15 4.92
C VAL A 93 -25.27 -16.63 4.98
N ARG A 94 -24.05 -16.91 5.45
CA ARG A 94 -23.54 -18.26 5.62
C ARG A 94 -24.43 -19.08 6.57
N ILE A 95 -24.57 -20.36 6.25
CA ILE A 95 -25.22 -21.35 7.12
C ILE A 95 -24.17 -22.32 7.70
N PRO A 96 -24.13 -22.56 9.03
CA PRO A 96 -25.00 -21.97 10.05
C PRO A 96 -24.69 -20.48 10.27
N ARG A 97 -25.73 -19.70 10.62
CA ARG A 97 -25.60 -18.28 10.93
C ARG A 97 -24.66 -18.10 12.11
N VAL A 98 -23.63 -17.28 11.94
CA VAL A 98 -22.68 -16.94 12.99
C VAL A 98 -22.29 -15.47 12.87
N LYS A 99 -22.18 -14.77 13.99
CA LYS A 99 -21.73 -13.38 13.98
C LYS A 99 -20.23 -13.30 13.70
N ALA A 100 -19.83 -12.34 12.86
CA ALA A 100 -18.42 -12.13 12.52
C ALA A 100 -17.56 -11.89 13.77
N GLU A 101 -18.07 -11.12 14.73
CA GLU A 101 -17.38 -10.83 16.00
C GLU A 101 -17.12 -12.07 16.85
N GLU A 102 -18.07 -13.01 16.86
CA GLU A 102 -17.95 -14.24 17.63
C GLU A 102 -17.02 -15.23 16.93
N PHE A 103 -17.18 -15.37 15.61
CA PHE A 103 -16.40 -16.31 14.81
C PHE A 103 -14.92 -15.92 14.75
N HIS A 104 -14.62 -14.62 14.63
CA HIS A 104 -13.26 -14.09 14.56
C HIS A 104 -12.75 -13.53 15.88
N LYS A 105 -13.33 -13.95 17.00
CA LYS A 105 -12.91 -13.48 18.33
C LYS A 105 -11.40 -13.67 18.54
N GLY A 106 -10.71 -12.60 18.94
CA GLY A 106 -9.26 -12.58 19.14
C GLY A 106 -8.42 -12.39 17.86
N ARG A 107 -9.08 -12.29 16.70
CA ARG A 107 -8.47 -11.95 15.40
C ARG A 107 -9.03 -10.67 14.79
N ILE A 108 -9.92 -9.96 15.49
CA ILE A 108 -10.37 -8.64 15.07
C ILE A 108 -9.26 -7.65 15.37
N ASP A 109 -8.90 -6.84 14.39
CA ASP A 109 -7.93 -5.76 14.60
C ASP A 109 -8.54 -4.70 15.54
N PRO A 110 -7.94 -4.44 16.72
CA PRO A 110 -8.42 -3.40 17.63
C PRO A 110 -8.30 -1.98 17.07
N TYR A 111 -7.39 -1.77 16.11
CA TYR A 111 -7.21 -0.49 15.42
C TYR A 111 -7.84 -0.49 14.02
N GLY A 112 -8.31 -1.65 13.57
CA GLY A 112 -8.92 -1.83 12.27
C GLY A 112 -10.33 -1.25 12.20
N GLY A 113 -10.73 -0.95 10.96
CA GLY A 113 -12.03 -0.36 10.68
C GLY A 113 -13.16 -1.38 10.65
N ARG A 114 -14.37 -0.88 10.88
CA ARG A 114 -15.60 -1.43 10.30
C ARG A 114 -16.02 -0.49 9.19
N GLY A 115 -16.50 -1.05 8.10
CA GLY A 115 -16.90 -0.23 6.97
C GLY A 115 -17.87 -0.94 6.05
N THR A 116 -18.15 -0.27 4.95
CA THR A 116 -18.89 -0.83 3.82
C THR A 116 -18.03 -0.71 2.57
N SER A 117 -18.07 -1.72 1.71
CA SER A 117 -17.45 -1.70 0.40
C SER A 117 -18.39 -2.40 -0.58
N GLY A 118 -18.69 -1.76 -1.71
CA GLY A 118 -19.69 -2.27 -2.65
C GLY A 118 -21.08 -2.45 -2.04
N GLY A 119 -21.41 -1.72 -0.95
CA GLY A 119 -22.66 -1.88 -0.20
C GLY A 119 -22.68 -3.04 0.79
N VAL A 120 -21.59 -3.81 0.92
CA VAL A 120 -21.48 -4.94 1.86
C VAL A 120 -20.67 -4.53 3.08
N HIS A 121 -21.14 -4.89 4.28
CA HIS A 121 -20.44 -4.59 5.52
C HIS A 121 -19.22 -5.50 5.71
N TYR A 122 -18.18 -4.96 6.34
CA TYR A 122 -17.02 -5.75 6.73
C TYR A 122 -16.44 -5.28 8.07
N ILE A 123 -15.69 -6.20 8.69
CA ILE A 123 -14.80 -5.93 9.81
C ILE A 123 -13.38 -6.36 9.44
N CYS A 124 -12.39 -5.52 9.74
CA CYS A 124 -10.98 -5.86 9.52
C CYS A 124 -10.50 -6.86 10.58
N LEU A 125 -9.80 -7.89 10.11
CA LEU A 125 -9.06 -8.82 10.95
C LEU A 125 -7.64 -8.30 11.20
N THR A 126 -6.95 -8.84 12.19
CA THR A 126 -5.58 -8.46 12.54
C THR A 126 -4.65 -8.67 11.33
N PRO A 127 -3.83 -7.68 10.96
CA PRO A 127 -2.84 -7.83 9.90
C PRO A 127 -1.74 -8.83 10.28
N GLU A 128 -0.99 -9.27 9.28
CA GLU A 128 0.11 -10.22 9.42
C GLU A 128 1.44 -9.58 9.00
N PRO A 129 1.97 -8.61 9.77
CA PRO A 129 3.15 -7.83 9.39
C PRO A 129 4.38 -8.71 9.11
N GLY A 130 4.56 -9.80 9.87
CA GLY A 130 5.65 -10.74 9.63
C GLY A 130 5.51 -11.54 8.33
N ALA A 131 4.28 -11.81 7.86
CA ALA A 131 4.06 -12.42 6.56
C ALA A 131 4.27 -11.41 5.44
N PHE A 132 3.79 -10.17 5.61
CA PHE A 132 4.05 -9.07 4.68
C PHE A 132 5.56 -8.80 4.52
N ALA A 133 6.32 -8.77 5.61
CA ALA A 133 7.77 -8.61 5.59
C ALA A 133 8.47 -9.72 4.81
N ARG A 134 8.09 -10.99 5.02
CA ARG A 134 8.64 -12.11 4.24
C ARG A 134 8.36 -11.97 2.75
N ARG A 135 7.11 -11.64 2.37
CA ARG A 135 6.76 -11.40 0.96
C ARG A 135 7.52 -10.21 0.38
N THR A 136 7.77 -9.17 1.18
CA THR A 136 8.62 -8.05 0.80
C THR A 136 10.02 -8.52 0.45
N GLU A 137 10.64 -9.37 1.27
CA GLU A 137 11.99 -9.91 0.99
C GLU A 137 12.03 -10.82 -0.25
N GLU A 138 10.92 -11.51 -0.56
CA GLU A 138 10.79 -12.35 -1.76
C GLU A 138 10.60 -11.52 -3.04
N ILE A 139 9.96 -10.35 -2.93
CA ILE A 139 9.61 -9.50 -4.07
C ILE A 139 10.66 -8.42 -4.32
N ILE A 140 11.16 -7.74 -3.28
CA ILE A 140 12.11 -6.64 -3.38
C ILE A 140 13.54 -7.18 -3.27
N VAL A 141 14.23 -7.25 -4.40
CA VAL A 141 15.63 -7.70 -4.50
C VAL A 141 16.59 -6.63 -4.00
N SER A 142 16.32 -5.36 -4.31
CA SER A 142 17.07 -4.23 -3.78
C SER A 142 16.18 -3.00 -3.60
N TRP A 143 16.50 -2.20 -2.58
CA TRP A 143 15.83 -0.95 -2.25
C TRP A 143 16.89 0.08 -1.85
N LYS A 144 16.79 1.27 -2.43
CA LYS A 144 17.62 2.42 -2.08
C LYS A 144 16.77 3.67 -2.15
N ILE A 145 16.84 4.49 -1.12
CA ILE A 145 16.23 5.82 -1.07
C ILE A 145 17.26 6.80 -0.50
N GLU A 146 17.44 7.93 -1.16
CA GLU A 146 18.44 8.94 -0.81
C GLU A 146 17.74 10.30 -0.75
N GLU A 147 17.86 10.96 0.40
CA GLU A 147 17.38 12.33 0.57
C GLU A 147 18.16 13.26 -0.37
N ASN A 148 17.44 14.15 -1.03
CA ASN A 148 18.05 15.15 -1.89
C ASN A 148 18.56 16.27 -0.98
N ASP A 149 19.89 16.33 -0.79
CA ASP A 149 20.61 17.35 -0.02
C ASP A 149 20.61 18.74 -0.73
N GLU A 150 19.52 19.15 -1.40
CA GLU A 150 19.45 20.52 -1.93
C GLU A 150 19.32 21.50 -0.74
N ASP A 151 20.50 21.97 -0.32
CA ASP A 151 20.72 23.04 0.65
C ASP A 151 19.94 24.28 0.19
N PRO A 152 18.98 24.81 0.96
CA PRO A 152 18.07 25.90 0.54
C PRO A 152 18.77 27.26 0.42
N ALA A 153 20.09 27.29 0.24
CA ALA A 153 20.87 28.51 0.15
C ALA A 153 20.60 29.34 -1.13
N ASP A 154 19.92 28.78 -2.13
CA ASP A 154 19.61 29.44 -3.42
C ASP A 154 18.13 29.30 -3.86
N ALA A 155 17.21 28.85 -2.99
CA ALA A 155 15.78 28.80 -3.29
C ALA A 155 15.11 30.14 -2.94
N ASP A 156 14.45 30.77 -3.92
CA ASP A 156 13.68 32.01 -3.73
C ASP A 156 12.60 31.81 -2.64
N ASP A 157 12.52 32.79 -1.74
CA ASP A 157 12.00 32.77 -0.36
C ASP A 157 10.46 32.63 -0.19
N ASP A 158 9.73 31.88 -1.05
CA ASP A 158 8.25 31.84 -1.01
C ASP A 158 7.57 30.46 -1.21
N GLU A 159 8.29 29.35 -1.40
CA GLU A 159 7.69 28.00 -1.36
C GLU A 159 8.33 27.15 -0.25
N PRO A 160 7.55 26.56 0.69
CA PRO A 160 8.09 25.54 1.57
C PRO A 160 8.36 24.29 0.73
N GLU A 161 9.58 24.19 0.19
CA GLU A 161 10.04 22.98 -0.51
C GLU A 161 10.03 21.82 0.48
N GLY A 162 9.00 20.99 0.41
CA GLY A 162 8.95 19.74 1.16
C GLY A 162 10.16 18.89 0.82
N THR A 163 10.83 18.33 1.83
CA THR A 163 11.99 17.46 1.64
C THR A 163 11.64 16.35 0.65
N SER A 164 12.51 16.11 -0.33
CA SER A 164 12.34 15.07 -1.33
C SER A 164 13.44 14.03 -1.23
N ALA A 165 13.16 12.82 -1.69
CA ALA A 165 14.13 11.74 -1.80
C ALA A 165 13.96 11.01 -3.13
N SER A 166 15.07 10.72 -3.78
CA SER A 166 15.09 9.84 -4.94
C SER A 166 15.23 8.39 -4.50
N PHE A 167 14.52 7.49 -5.18
CA PHE A 167 14.59 6.06 -4.89
C PHE A 167 14.88 5.24 -6.14
N THR A 168 15.41 4.05 -5.91
CA THR A 168 15.52 2.99 -6.91
C THR A 168 15.25 1.65 -6.22
N LEU A 169 14.44 0.82 -6.88
CA LEU A 169 14.11 -0.51 -6.42
C LEU A 169 14.26 -1.52 -7.55
N GLU A 170 14.56 -2.76 -7.18
CA GLU A 170 14.57 -3.91 -8.07
C GLU A 170 13.64 -4.98 -7.52
N VAL A 171 12.78 -5.54 -8.37
CA VAL A 171 11.86 -6.63 -8.04
C VAL A 171 12.36 -7.98 -8.56
N SER A 172 11.90 -9.06 -7.96
CA SER A 172 12.28 -10.43 -8.34
C SER A 172 11.69 -10.86 -9.69
N ASP A 173 10.54 -10.29 -10.06
CA ASP A 173 9.84 -10.55 -11.32
C ASP A 173 9.27 -9.24 -11.91
N PRO A 174 9.51 -8.92 -13.19
CA PRO A 174 9.02 -7.69 -13.81
C PRO A 174 7.50 -7.55 -13.79
N ARG A 175 6.73 -8.64 -13.58
CA ARG A 175 5.26 -8.59 -13.49
C ARG A 175 4.75 -7.67 -12.39
N TYR A 176 5.53 -7.50 -11.31
CA TYR A 176 5.18 -6.58 -10.21
C TYR A 176 5.29 -5.10 -10.60
N LEU A 177 5.89 -4.79 -11.75
CA LEU A 177 6.05 -3.43 -12.26
C LEU A 177 5.29 -3.19 -13.58
N GLU A 178 4.43 -4.12 -14.01
CA GLU A 178 3.66 -4.03 -15.27
C GLU A 178 2.88 -2.72 -15.39
N HIS A 179 2.32 -2.24 -14.28
CA HIS A 179 1.55 -1.01 -14.23
C HIS A 179 2.41 0.26 -14.38
N PHE A 180 3.73 0.16 -14.29
CA PHE A 180 4.68 1.26 -14.52
C PHE A 180 5.22 1.30 -15.95
N ALA A 181 4.43 0.87 -16.95
CA ALA A 181 4.84 0.94 -18.37
C ALA A 181 5.11 2.38 -18.88
N LYS A 182 4.67 3.38 -18.12
CA LYS A 182 4.92 4.81 -18.33
C LYS A 182 5.23 5.45 -16.99
N ASN A 183 5.70 6.69 -17.02
CA ASN A 183 5.81 7.50 -15.82
C ASN A 183 4.44 7.60 -15.14
N ALA A 184 4.41 7.42 -13.83
CA ALA A 184 3.19 7.56 -13.04
C ALA A 184 3.38 8.58 -11.91
N PHE A 185 2.29 9.25 -11.57
CA PHE A 185 2.17 10.12 -10.41
C PHE A 185 1.00 9.64 -9.56
N PHE A 186 1.23 9.54 -8.26
CA PHE A 186 0.21 9.17 -7.28
C PHE A 186 0.57 9.74 -5.91
N GLN A 187 -0.41 9.71 -5.01
CA GLN A 187 -0.25 10.15 -3.64
C GLN A 187 -0.36 8.94 -2.74
N THR A 188 0.44 8.90 -1.67
CA THR A 188 0.41 7.78 -0.75
C THR A 188 0.32 8.22 0.71
N THR A 189 -0.32 7.35 1.50
CA THR A 189 -0.35 7.43 2.97
C THR A 189 0.62 6.45 3.62
N PHE A 190 1.28 5.61 2.82
CA PHE A 190 2.26 4.67 3.30
C PHE A 190 3.56 5.37 3.66
N THR A 191 4.20 4.87 4.73
CA THR A 191 5.43 5.44 5.28
C THR A 191 6.56 4.43 5.41
N GLY A 192 6.37 3.19 4.95
CA GLY A 192 7.30 2.08 5.13
C GLY A 192 7.18 1.34 6.45
N HIS A 193 6.44 1.87 7.43
CA HIS A 193 6.22 1.19 8.71
C HIS A 193 5.28 0.00 8.54
N LEU A 194 5.52 -1.06 9.30
CA LEU A 194 4.62 -2.21 9.32
C LEU A 194 3.51 -2.00 10.35
N PRO A 195 2.33 -2.62 10.14
CA PRO A 195 1.23 -2.53 11.09
C PRO A 195 1.63 -3.09 12.46
N GLY A 196 1.39 -2.31 13.52
CA GLY A 196 1.65 -2.72 14.90
C GLY A 196 3.08 -2.49 15.39
N GLU A 197 3.93 -1.82 14.61
CA GLU A 197 5.22 -1.25 15.04
C GLU A 197 5.09 0.15 15.64
#